data_AF-A0A349FBB0-F1
#
_entry.id   AF-A0A349FBB0-F1
#
_cell.length_a   1.000
_cell.length_b   1.000
_cell.length_c   1.000
_cell.angle_alpha   90.00
_cell.angle_beta   90.00
_cell.angle_gamma   90.00
#
_symmetry.space_group_name_H-M   'P 1'
#
loop_
_entity.id
_entity.type
_entity.pdbx_description
1 polymer ?
#
loop_
_entity_poly.entity_id
_entity_poly.type
_entity_poly.pdbx_seq_one_letter_code
_entity_poly.pdbx_strand_id
1 'polypeptide(L)'
;MELKIENWGNVDGQDTPVKLFSLINSQGLILKVTNFGCIVTSIEVPGRNGVREDVVLGYDSLEKYLAGHPFFGAIAGRYANRIEGGRYQLDGEVFQLDTNEVLTQQHLHGGLKGFDKYVWDFEVDEQPEATYIHFSRVSTDGESGYGGTLHVKHT
;
A
#
# COMPACT_ATOMS: atom_id res chain seq x y z
N MET A 1 1.41 0.42 23.49
CA MET A 1 0.54 0.45 22.29
C MET A 1 -0.10 -0.93 22.17
N GLU A 2 -1.38 -1.03 21.82
CA GLU A 2 -2.04 -2.33 21.62
C GLU A 2 -2.10 -2.60 20.12
N LEU A 3 -1.67 -3.81 19.70
CA LEU A 3 -1.78 -4.29 18.34
C LEU A 3 -2.80 -5.43 18.27
N LYS A 4 -3.73 -5.36 17.33
CA LYS A 4 -4.59 -6.48 16.93
C LYS A 4 -4.33 -6.82 15.47
N ILE A 5 -4.23 -8.11 15.17
CA ILE A 5 -4.03 -8.61 13.81
C ILE A 5 -5.18 -9.55 13.47
N GLU A 6 -5.90 -9.24 12.41
CA GLU A 6 -7.07 -10.00 11.97
C GLU A 6 -6.81 -10.58 10.57
N ASN A 7 -7.33 -11.78 10.31
CA ASN A 7 -7.36 -12.30 8.95
C ASN A 7 -8.42 -11.54 8.16
N TRP A 8 -8.01 -10.87 7.08
CA TRP A 8 -8.89 -9.97 6.34
C TRP A 8 -9.29 -10.49 4.96
N GLY A 9 -8.57 -11.51 4.46
CA GLY A 9 -8.94 -12.21 3.23
C GLY A 9 -7.73 -12.81 2.52
N ASN A 10 -7.91 -13.14 1.24
CA ASN A 10 -6.86 -13.64 0.35
C ASN A 10 -6.96 -12.95 -1.00
N VAL A 11 -5.87 -12.92 -1.75
CA VAL A 11 -5.84 -12.43 -3.13
C VAL A 11 -5.40 -13.57 -4.04
N ASP A 12 -6.16 -13.81 -5.10
CA ASP A 12 -5.86 -14.89 -6.05
C ASP A 12 -4.43 -14.75 -6.62
N GLY A 13 -3.69 -15.87 -6.60
CA GLY A 13 -2.31 -15.93 -7.06
C GLY A 13 -1.28 -15.31 -6.12
N GLN A 14 -1.64 -15.01 -4.88
CA GLN A 14 -0.70 -14.56 -3.85
C GLN A 14 -0.84 -15.45 -2.60
N ASP A 15 0.27 -16.06 -2.19
CA ASP A 15 0.29 -17.04 -1.10
C ASP A 15 0.18 -16.38 0.29
N THR A 16 0.64 -15.13 0.41
CA THR A 16 0.59 -14.38 1.67
C THR A 16 -0.87 -13.99 1.95
N PRO A 17 -1.44 -14.38 3.11
CA PRO A 17 -2.79 -13.99 3.49
C PRO A 17 -2.84 -12.49 3.78
N VAL A 18 -3.98 -11.87 3.49
CA VAL A 18 -4.19 -10.46 3.79
C VAL A 18 -4.59 -10.30 5.25
N LYS A 19 -3.90 -9.40 5.95
CA LYS A 19 -4.09 -9.07 7.36
C LYS A 19 -4.51 -7.62 7.51
N LEU A 20 -5.41 -7.38 8.46
CA LEU A 20 -5.73 -6.04 8.95
C LEU A 20 -5.08 -5.87 10.33
N PHE A 21 -4.27 -4.83 10.47
CA PHE A 21 -3.58 -4.47 11.69
C PHE A 21 -4.26 -3.25 12.30
N SER A 22 -4.67 -3.35 13.55
CA SER A 22 -5.22 -2.23 14.33
C SER A 22 -4.23 -1.85 15.43
N LEU A 23 -3.67 -0.64 15.33
CA LEU A 23 -2.78 -0.05 16.33
C LEU A 23 -3.56 0.96 17.18
N ILE A 24 -3.61 0.73 18.49
CA ILE A 24 -4.34 1.56 19.45
C ILE A 24 -3.33 2.20 20.39
N ASN A 25 -3.30 3.53 20.44
CA ASN A 25 -2.41 4.25 21.35
C ASN A 25 -3.11 4.62 22.68
N SER A 26 -2.34 5.08 23.66
CA SER A 26 -2.84 5.46 24.99
C SER A 26 -3.75 6.69 24.98
N GLN A 27 -3.78 7.45 23.88
CA GLN A 27 -4.63 8.63 23.71
C GLN A 27 -5.96 8.30 23.01
N GLY A 28 -6.20 7.04 22.68
CA GLY A 28 -7.44 6.56 22.09
C GLY A 28 -7.52 6.64 20.57
N LEU A 29 -6.43 7.01 19.88
CA LEU A 29 -6.32 6.90 18.42
C LEU A 29 -6.27 5.43 18.01
N ILE A 30 -6.97 5.09 16.92
CA ILE A 30 -6.92 3.78 16.28
C ILE A 30 -6.47 3.97 14.84
N LEU A 31 -5.34 3.36 14.47
CA LEU A 31 -4.88 3.27 13.09
C LEU A 31 -5.15 1.85 12.59
N LYS A 32 -5.84 1.72 11.45
CA LYS A 32 -6.00 0.46 10.75
C LYS A 32 -5.22 0.48 9.44
N VAL A 33 -4.37 -0.50 9.25
CA VAL A 33 -3.54 -0.68 8.04
C VAL A 33 -3.62 -2.13 7.59
N THR A 34 -3.56 -2.39 6.28
CA THR A 34 -3.52 -3.75 5.72
C THR A 34 -2.21 -3.98 4.98
N ASN A 35 -1.73 -5.22 4.95
CA ASN A 35 -0.58 -5.59 4.11
C ASN A 35 -0.94 -5.68 2.61
N PHE A 36 -2.21 -5.56 2.22
CA PHE A 36 -2.58 -5.33 0.82
C PHE A 36 -2.34 -3.86 0.45
N GLY A 37 -1.39 -3.60 -0.44
CA GLY A 37 -1.02 -2.26 -0.89
C GLY A 37 -0.49 -1.33 0.21
N CYS A 38 -0.15 -1.88 1.37
CA CYS A 38 0.17 -1.13 2.60
C CYS A 38 -0.88 -0.06 2.93
N ILE A 39 -2.15 -0.37 2.69
CA ILE A 39 -3.23 0.62 2.70
C ILE A 39 -3.61 1.00 4.14
N VAL A 40 -3.59 2.30 4.44
CA VAL A 40 -4.29 2.84 5.61
C VAL A 40 -5.78 2.84 5.33
N THR A 41 -6.52 1.98 6.04
CA THR A 41 -7.97 1.81 5.83
C THR A 41 -8.81 2.70 6.74
N SER A 42 -8.27 3.11 7.89
CA SER A 42 -8.97 3.94 8.87
C SER A 42 -8.00 4.64 9.81
N ILE A 43 -8.30 5.89 10.19
CA ILE A 43 -7.65 6.60 11.28
C ILE A 43 -8.76 7.19 12.15
N GLU A 44 -9.09 6.50 13.25
CA GLU A 44 -10.11 6.95 14.18
C GLU A 44 -9.47 7.83 15.26
N VAL A 45 -9.87 9.11 15.33
CA VAL A 45 -9.34 10.07 16.30
C VAL A 45 -10.44 10.56 17.25
N PRO A 46 -10.18 10.69 18.56
CA PRO A 46 -11.14 11.29 19.49
C PRO A 46 -11.37 12.77 19.19
N GLY A 47 -12.63 13.15 18.99
CA GLY A 47 -13.08 14.53 18.91
C GLY A 47 -13.14 15.23 20.27
N ARG A 48 -13.52 16.51 20.29
CA ARG A 48 -13.61 17.32 21.53
C ARG A 48 -14.60 16.77 22.57
N ASN A 49 -15.60 16.02 22.13
CA ASN A 49 -16.61 15.36 22.96
C ASN A 49 -16.20 13.93 23.38
N GLY A 50 -15.00 13.47 23.02
CA GLY A 50 -14.52 12.11 23.27
C GLY A 50 -15.05 11.05 22.32
N VAL A 51 -15.90 11.42 21.34
CA VAL A 51 -16.39 10.50 20.30
C VAL A 51 -15.32 10.34 19.23
N ARG A 52 -15.05 9.11 18.81
CA ARG A 52 -14.12 8.83 17.72
C ARG A 52 -14.79 9.01 16.37
N GLU A 53 -14.06 9.61 15.44
CA GLU A 53 -14.44 9.69 14.02
C GLU A 53 -13.26 9.26 13.15
N ASP A 54 -13.57 8.56 12.06
CA ASP A 54 -12.59 8.22 11.03
C ASP A 54 -12.31 9.44 10.15
N VAL A 55 -11.05 9.82 10.02
CA VAL A 55 -10.62 11.03 9.29
C VAL A 55 -10.00 10.74 7.93
N VAL A 56 -10.00 9.49 7.47
CA VAL A 56 -9.54 9.13 6.12
C VAL A 56 -10.67 8.52 5.29
N LEU A 57 -10.54 8.62 3.97
CA LEU A 57 -11.41 7.91 3.03
C LEU A 57 -10.87 6.51 2.81
N GLY A 58 -11.76 5.52 2.80
CA GLY A 58 -11.41 4.14 2.57
C GLY A 58 -12.63 3.24 2.42
N TYR A 59 -12.38 1.94 2.40
CA TYR A 59 -13.41 0.90 2.41
C TYR A 59 -13.27 -0.03 3.61
N ASP A 60 -14.40 -0.62 4.01
CA ASP A 60 -14.47 -1.53 5.16
C ASP A 60 -14.08 -2.98 4.84
N SER A 61 -13.83 -3.32 3.57
CA SER A 61 -13.57 -4.69 3.14
C SER A 61 -12.53 -4.80 2.04
N LEU A 62 -11.80 -5.91 2.02
CA LEU A 62 -10.78 -6.20 1.02
C LEU A 62 -11.37 -6.24 -0.40
N GLU A 63 -12.56 -6.82 -0.55
CA GLU A 63 -13.22 -6.99 -1.86
C GLU A 63 -13.48 -5.65 -2.56
N LYS A 64 -13.81 -4.61 -1.79
CA LYS A 64 -13.99 -3.26 -2.34
C LYS A 64 -12.67 -2.68 -2.86
N TYR A 65 -11.55 -2.90 -2.15
CA TYR A 65 -10.24 -2.49 -2.65
C TYR A 65 -9.84 -3.30 -3.90
N LEU A 66 -10.10 -4.61 -3.93
CA LEU A 66 -9.83 -5.45 -5.10
C LEU A 66 -10.67 -5.07 -6.31
N ALA A 67 -11.90 -4.57 -6.11
CA ALA A 67 -12.75 -4.05 -7.18
C ALA A 67 -12.23 -2.75 -7.82
N GLY A 68 -11.32 -2.04 -7.14
CA GLY A 68 -10.68 -0.82 -7.60
C GLY A 68 -10.87 0.36 -6.65
N HIS A 69 -9.83 1.19 -6.55
CA HIS A 69 -9.82 2.39 -5.71
C HIS A 69 -8.91 3.47 -6.33
N PRO A 70 -9.12 4.77 -6.04
CA PRO A 70 -8.29 5.85 -6.52
C PRO A 70 -7.06 6.08 -5.61
N PHE A 71 -6.36 5.02 -5.21
CA PHE A 71 -5.23 5.07 -4.26
C PHE A 71 -5.58 5.52 -2.82
N PHE A 72 -6.81 5.32 -2.35
CA PHE A 72 -7.15 5.55 -0.94
C PHE A 72 -6.16 4.85 0.00
N GLY A 73 -5.43 5.63 0.80
CA GLY A 73 -4.50 5.17 1.82
C GLY A 73 -3.29 4.34 1.35
N ALA A 74 -3.18 4.06 0.05
CA ALA A 74 -2.21 3.12 -0.52
C ALA A 74 -0.84 3.77 -0.74
N ILE A 75 0.20 2.94 -0.75
CA ILE A 75 1.49 3.38 -1.30
C ILE A 75 1.47 3.29 -2.84
N ALA A 76 1.98 4.34 -3.50
CA ALA A 76 2.18 4.34 -4.94
C ALA A 76 3.63 3.94 -5.27
N GLY A 77 3.82 3.03 -6.21
CA GLY A 77 5.17 2.64 -6.63
C GLY A 77 5.20 1.62 -7.78
N ARG A 78 6.33 1.47 -8.47
CA ARG A 78 7.66 2.02 -8.10
C ARG A 78 7.83 3.52 -8.23
N TYR A 79 7.15 4.17 -9.17
CA TYR A 79 7.16 5.61 -9.33
C TYR A 79 5.79 6.20 -9.00
N ALA A 80 5.75 7.17 -8.08
CA ALA A 80 4.53 7.89 -7.76
C ALA A 80 4.30 9.03 -8.78
N ASN A 81 3.04 9.21 -9.18
CA ASN A 81 2.62 10.15 -10.23
C ASN A 81 3.04 9.70 -11.63
N ARG A 82 3.16 10.63 -12.58
CA ARG A 82 3.22 10.37 -14.01
C ARG A 82 4.65 10.31 -14.55
N ILE A 83 4.87 9.40 -15.48
CA ILE A 83 6.00 9.40 -16.41
C ILE A 83 5.44 9.51 -17.84
N GLU A 84 5.92 10.52 -18.56
CA GLU A 84 5.48 10.85 -19.92
C GLU A 84 5.65 9.66 -20.87
N GLY A 85 4.55 9.22 -21.46
CA GLY A 85 4.51 8.06 -22.36
C GLY A 85 5.01 6.76 -21.73
N GLY A 86 5.17 6.71 -20.41
CA GLY A 86 5.84 5.61 -19.72
C GLY A 86 7.29 5.39 -20.16
N ARG A 87 7.98 6.41 -20.68
CA ARG A 87 9.31 6.25 -21.24
C ARG A 87 10.36 7.01 -20.45
N TYR A 88 11.45 6.33 -20.11
CA TYR A 88 12.62 6.98 -19.52
C TYR A 88 13.92 6.35 -20.05
N GLN A 89 15.03 7.03 -19.81
CA GLN A 89 16.37 6.55 -20.15
C GLN A 89 17.23 6.55 -18.91
N LEU A 90 17.98 5.46 -18.70
CA LEU A 90 18.94 5.32 -17.61
C LEU A 90 20.20 4.64 -18.17
N ASP A 91 21.37 5.23 -17.92
CA ASP A 91 22.68 4.70 -18.37
C ASP A 91 22.76 4.34 -19.87
N GLY A 92 22.05 5.11 -20.70
CA GLY A 92 21.99 4.92 -22.14
C GLY A 92 20.93 3.92 -22.62
N GLU A 93 20.33 3.13 -21.73
CA GLU A 93 19.25 2.20 -22.02
C GLU A 93 17.88 2.87 -21.93
N VAL A 94 17.00 2.56 -22.88
CA VAL A 94 15.64 3.08 -22.95
C VAL A 94 14.68 2.04 -22.39
N PHE A 95 13.88 2.44 -21.40
CA PHE A 95 12.87 1.60 -20.78
C PHE A 95 11.47 2.06 -21.21
N GLN A 96 10.60 1.08 -21.46
CA GLN A 96 9.18 1.31 -21.72
C GLN A 96 8.37 0.67 -20.60
N LEU A 97 7.68 1.52 -19.85
CA LEU A 97 6.76 1.14 -18.79
C LEU A 97 5.35 0.93 -19.34
N ASP A 98 4.53 0.19 -18.59
CA ASP A 98 3.10 0.08 -18.88
C ASP A 98 2.42 1.46 -18.84
N THR A 99 1.53 1.77 -19.76
CA THR A 99 0.76 3.03 -19.73
C THR A 99 -0.69 2.76 -19.32
N ASN A 100 -1.02 3.06 -18.07
CA ASN A 100 -2.32 2.76 -17.46
C ASN A 100 -3.31 3.95 -17.47
N GLU A 101 -2.86 5.17 -17.71
CA GLU A 101 -3.77 6.31 -17.88
C GLU A 101 -4.23 6.40 -19.34
N VAL A 102 -5.31 5.68 -19.67
CA VAL A 102 -5.75 5.44 -21.06
C VAL A 102 -5.93 6.72 -21.88
N LEU A 103 -6.46 7.80 -21.29
CA LEU A 103 -6.73 9.04 -22.04
C LEU A 103 -5.46 9.81 -22.44
N THR A 104 -4.40 9.69 -21.66
CA THR A 104 -3.17 10.47 -21.81
C THR A 104 -1.97 9.62 -22.21
N GLN A 105 -2.14 8.28 -22.20
CA GLN A 105 -1.10 7.28 -22.42
C GLN A 105 0.10 7.45 -21.48
N GLN A 106 -0.16 7.89 -20.25
CA GLN A 106 0.86 8.08 -19.22
C GLN A 106 1.03 6.81 -18.38
N HIS A 107 2.24 6.61 -17.88
CA HIS A 107 2.48 5.68 -16.78
C HIS A 107 2.17 6.41 -15.48
N LEU A 108 1.22 5.93 -14.68
CA LEU A 108 0.75 6.56 -13.46
C LEU A 108 0.87 5.58 -12.28
N HIS A 109 1.52 6.02 -11.21
CA HIS A 109 1.56 5.33 -9.91
C HIS A 109 2.03 3.86 -9.96
N GLY A 110 2.98 3.56 -10.84
CA GLY A 110 3.53 2.20 -10.97
C GLY A 110 2.88 1.33 -12.02
N GLY A 111 1.88 1.83 -12.76
CA GLY A 111 1.33 1.16 -13.94
C GLY A 111 0.07 0.36 -13.66
N LEU A 112 -0.17 -0.68 -14.47
CA LEU A 112 -1.39 -1.49 -14.41
C LEU A 112 -1.52 -2.21 -13.07
N LYS A 113 -0.42 -2.83 -12.61
CA LYS A 113 -0.31 -3.45 -11.29
C LYS A 113 0.80 -2.78 -10.48
N GLY A 114 0.48 -1.62 -9.92
CA GLY A 114 1.36 -0.90 -9.00
C GLY A 114 1.42 -1.54 -7.60
N PHE A 115 2.25 -0.97 -6.73
CA PHE A 115 2.46 -1.44 -5.36
C PHE A 115 1.17 -1.53 -4.52
N ASP A 116 0.17 -0.72 -4.85
CA ASP A 116 -1.16 -0.71 -4.25
C ASP A 116 -1.94 -2.02 -4.44
N LYS A 117 -1.57 -2.84 -5.43
CA LYS A 117 -2.31 -4.06 -5.82
C LYS A 117 -1.60 -5.37 -5.46
N TYR A 118 -0.55 -5.30 -4.64
CA TYR A 118 0.16 -6.47 -4.15
C TYR A 118 -0.11 -6.70 -2.66
N VAL A 119 -0.08 -7.96 -2.25
CA VAL A 119 0.03 -8.34 -0.84
C VAL A 119 1.51 -8.29 -0.48
N TRP A 120 1.82 -7.56 0.58
CA TRP A 120 3.16 -7.41 1.11
C TRP A 120 3.39 -8.43 2.23
N ASP A 121 4.62 -8.92 2.35
CA ASP A 121 5.04 -9.62 3.55
C ASP A 121 5.10 -8.64 4.71
N PHE A 122 5.04 -9.15 5.94
CA PHE A 122 5.10 -8.29 7.11
C PHE A 122 5.89 -8.91 8.27
N GLU A 123 6.45 -8.03 9.09
CA GLU A 123 7.09 -8.32 10.37
C GLU A 123 6.61 -7.29 11.40
N VAL A 124 6.36 -7.72 12.63
CA VAL A 124 5.97 -6.84 13.74
C VAL A 124 7.15 -6.70 14.68
N ASP A 125 7.51 -5.46 15.00
CA ASP A 125 8.53 -5.13 16.01
C ASP A 125 7.87 -4.37 17.16
N GLU A 126 7.68 -5.07 18.28
CA GLU A 126 7.12 -4.50 19.52
C GLU A 126 8.24 -4.02 20.45
N GLN A 127 8.24 -2.71 20.70
CA GLN A 127 9.15 -2.03 21.61
C GLN A 127 8.39 -1.51 22.85
N PRO A 128 9.08 -1.22 23.97
CA PRO A 128 8.42 -0.76 25.19
C PRO A 128 7.52 0.48 25.00
N GLU A 129 7.88 1.39 24.11
CA GLU A 129 7.17 2.65 23.86
C GLU A 129 6.49 2.75 22.49
N ALA A 130 6.72 1.77 21.59
CA ALA A 130 6.24 1.83 20.21
C ALA A 130 6.00 0.43 19.64
N THR A 131 5.12 0.34 18.63
CA THR A 131 4.95 -0.86 17.82
C THR A 131 5.16 -0.46 16.37
N TYR A 132 6.02 -1.20 15.66
CA TYR A 132 6.28 -1.00 14.24
C TYR A 132 5.73 -2.18 13.46
N ILE A 133 5.14 -1.90 12.30
CA ILE A 133 4.73 -2.92 11.33
C ILE A 133 5.56 -2.69 10.09
N HIS A 134 6.45 -3.62 9.80
CA HIS A 134 7.30 -3.57 8.65
C HIS A 134 6.64 -4.32 7.50
N PHE A 135 6.29 -3.64 6.42
CA PHE A 135 5.86 -4.27 5.17
C PHE A 135 7.05 -4.42 4.23
N SER A 136 7.21 -5.57 3.61
CA SER A 136 8.28 -5.80 2.65
C SER A 136 7.81 -6.49 1.38
N ARG A 137 8.48 -6.18 0.27
CA ARG A 137 8.22 -6.79 -1.03
C ARG A 137 9.46 -6.75 -1.90
N VAL A 138 9.60 -7.75 -2.76
CA VAL A 138 10.55 -7.74 -3.87
C VAL A 138 9.80 -7.44 -5.17
N SER A 139 10.15 -6.32 -5.79
CA SER A 139 9.70 -5.97 -7.14
C SER A 139 10.79 -6.40 -8.10
N THR A 140 10.57 -7.49 -8.84
CA THR A 140 11.58 -8.11 -9.72
C THR A 140 11.90 -7.25 -10.94
N ASP A 141 13.10 -7.38 -11.48
CA ASP A 141 13.45 -6.82 -12.79
C ASP A 141 12.36 -7.08 -13.85
N GLY A 142 12.05 -6.04 -14.63
CA GLY A 142 11.01 -6.04 -15.65
C GLY A 142 9.57 -5.83 -15.15
N GLU A 143 9.31 -5.80 -13.83
CA GLU A 143 7.96 -5.54 -13.32
C GLU A 143 7.45 -4.18 -13.81
N SER A 144 6.29 -4.16 -14.49
CA SER A 144 5.72 -2.99 -15.16
C SER A 144 6.67 -2.24 -16.10
N GLY A 145 7.70 -2.93 -16.60
CA GLY A 145 8.72 -2.40 -17.50
C GLY A 145 9.91 -1.72 -16.82
N TYR A 146 9.94 -1.67 -15.48
CA TYR A 146 11.07 -1.09 -14.75
C TYR A 146 12.30 -2.01 -14.79
N GLY A 147 13.46 -1.43 -15.10
CA GLY A 147 14.73 -2.13 -14.95
C GLY A 147 15.14 -2.34 -13.48
N GLY A 148 15.80 -3.47 -13.21
CA GLY A 148 16.38 -3.85 -11.94
C GLY A 148 15.39 -4.45 -10.93
N THR A 149 15.90 -5.29 -10.03
CA THR A 149 15.12 -5.78 -8.88
C THR A 149 15.22 -4.79 -7.72
N LEU A 150 14.08 -4.40 -7.16
CA LEU A 150 13.96 -3.51 -6.01
C LEU A 150 13.43 -4.28 -4.80
N HIS A 151 14.22 -4.34 -3.73
CA HIS A 151 13.79 -4.79 -2.41
C HIS A 151 13.26 -3.57 -1.64
N VAL A 152 11.98 -3.57 -1.31
CA VAL A 152 11.33 -2.44 -0.63
C VAL A 152 10.90 -2.86 0.77
N LYS A 153 11.16 -1.99 1.75
CA LYS A 153 10.61 -2.07 3.10
C LYS A 153 9.91 -0.73 3.41
N HIS A 154 8.66 -0.80 3.87
CA HIS A 154 7.87 0.32 4.38
C HIS A 154 7.53 0.05 5.85
N THR A 155 7.45 1.07 6.70
CA THR A 155 7.24 0.95 8.15
C THR A 155 6.36 2.07 8.64
#